data_AF-A0A2B1DPR7-F1
#
_entry.id   AF-A0A2B1DPR7-F1
#
_cell.length_a   1.000
_cell.length_b   1.000
_cell.length_c   1.000
_cell.angle_alpha   90.00
_cell.angle_beta   90.00
_cell.angle_gamma   90.00
#
_symmetry.space_group_name_H-M   'P 1'
#
loop_
_entity.id
_entity.type
_entity.pdbx_description
1 polymer ?
#
loop_
_entity_poly.entity_id
_entity_poly.type
_entity_poly.pdbx_seq_one_letter_code
_entity_poly.pdbx_strand_id
1 'polypeptide(L)'
;MGWFTKKIDKFKRNIQTNDDTLGVIIHFTPIAIYLYTCDEYIETFEGALTFENENGNQVEIGGTFISLEVDANFRMDDLIFDYKLKESNLPIIELKAYA
;
A
#
# COMPACT_ATOMS: atom_id res chain seq x y z
N MET A 1 2.54 2.05 36.72
CA MET A 1 3.92 1.58 36.98
C MET A 1 4.04 0.17 36.46
N GLY A 2 4.75 -0.01 35.33
CA GLY A 2 5.19 -1.30 34.75
C GLY A 2 4.06 -2.21 34.23
N TRP A 3 4.14 -2.89 33.09
CA TRP A 3 5.21 -3.10 32.13
C TRP A 3 4.54 -3.66 30.86
N PHE A 4 4.63 -2.97 29.72
CA PHE A 4 4.37 -3.58 28.42
C PHE A 4 5.53 -4.53 28.12
N THR A 5 5.30 -5.82 28.29
CA THR A 5 6.24 -6.85 27.88
C THR A 5 6.07 -7.09 26.38
N LYS A 6 7.07 -6.64 25.61
CA LYS A 6 7.32 -7.05 24.22
C LYS A 6 7.17 -8.57 24.10
N LYS A 7 6.23 -9.01 23.27
CA LYS A 7 6.29 -10.30 22.57
C LYS A 7 6.23 -10.05 21.08
N ILE A 8 7.34 -9.57 20.53
CA ILE A 8 7.64 -9.75 19.12
C ILE A 8 8.31 -11.12 19.05
N ASP A 9 7.51 -12.15 18.87
CA ASP A 9 8.02 -13.48 18.54
C ASP A 9 7.21 -14.02 17.37
N LYS A 10 7.84 -13.93 16.20
CA LYS A 10 7.86 -15.00 15.21
C LYS A 10 6.49 -15.36 14.62
N PHE A 11 5.87 -14.41 13.92
CA PHE A 11 4.77 -14.75 13.02
C PHE A 11 5.34 -15.49 11.81
N LYS A 12 4.79 -16.68 11.61
CA LYS A 12 5.28 -17.75 10.74
C LYS A 12 5.46 -17.26 9.30
N ARG A 13 6.70 -17.33 8.81
CA ARG A 13 6.98 -17.61 7.41
C ARG A 13 6.34 -18.96 7.08
N ASN A 14 5.25 -18.98 6.32
CA ASN A 14 4.82 -20.19 5.64
C ASN A 14 4.09 -19.88 4.32
N ILE A 15 4.91 -19.75 3.27
CA ILE A 15 4.70 -20.26 1.91
C ILE A 15 3.40 -19.84 1.21
N GLN A 16 3.53 -18.83 0.35
CA GLN A 16 2.93 -18.85 -0.98
C GLN A 16 3.97 -18.35 -2.00
N THR A 17 4.41 -19.31 -2.81
CA THR A 17 5.00 -19.20 -4.16
C THR A 17 5.28 -17.81 -4.73
N ASN A 18 6.57 -17.50 -4.95
CA ASN A 18 7.16 -16.83 -6.13
C ASN A 18 6.20 -16.06 -7.07
N ASP A 19 5.62 -14.96 -6.61
CA ASP A 19 5.20 -13.86 -7.46
C ASP A 19 5.84 -12.61 -6.84
N ASP A 20 6.60 -11.86 -7.62
CA ASP A 20 7.22 -10.62 -7.14
C ASP A 20 6.08 -9.68 -6.70
N THR A 21 5.92 -9.41 -5.40
CA THR A 21 4.95 -8.39 -4.95
C THR A 21 5.59 -7.01 -5.10
N LEU A 22 4.77 -6.03 -5.47
CA LEU A 22 5.18 -4.64 -5.67
C LEU A 22 4.46 -3.74 -4.66
N GLY A 23 5.07 -2.59 -4.39
CA GLY A 23 4.43 -1.53 -3.62
C GLY A 23 3.71 -0.55 -4.54
N VAL A 24 2.51 -0.12 -4.18
CA VAL A 24 1.87 1.05 -4.78
C VAL A 24 1.51 2.06 -3.71
N ILE A 25 1.87 3.32 -3.92
CA ILE A 25 1.46 4.41 -3.04
C ILE A 25 0.45 5.28 -3.78
N ILE A 26 -0.72 5.46 -3.18
CA ILE A 26 -1.71 6.47 -3.57
C ILE A 26 -1.48 7.68 -2.67
N HIS A 27 -1.11 8.83 -3.24
CA HIS A 27 -0.91 10.07 -2.49
C HIS A 27 -1.93 11.12 -2.90
N PHE A 28 -2.75 11.52 -1.93
CA PHE A 28 -3.78 12.52 -2.08
C PHE A 28 -3.21 13.91 -1.81
N THR A 29 -3.29 14.78 -2.82
CA THR A 29 -2.95 16.20 -2.68
C THR A 29 -4.14 17.07 -3.09
N PRO A 30 -4.15 18.37 -2.75
CA PRO A 30 -5.21 19.28 -3.20
C PRO A 30 -5.29 19.48 -4.72
N ILE A 31 -4.24 19.13 -5.47
CA ILE A 31 -4.12 19.43 -6.92
C ILE A 31 -4.20 18.21 -7.82
N ALA A 32 -3.85 17.03 -7.31
CA ALA A 32 -3.77 15.78 -8.06
C ALA A 32 -3.72 14.58 -7.11
N ILE A 33 -4.03 13.40 -7.64
CA ILE A 33 -3.75 12.12 -6.99
C ILE A 33 -2.54 11.52 -7.69
N TYR A 34 -1.48 11.22 -6.93
CA TYR A 34 -0.28 10.60 -7.47
C TYR A 34 -0.27 9.10 -7.15
N LEU A 35 0.03 8.28 -8.15
CA LEU A 35 0.18 6.83 -8.03
C LEU A 35 1.63 6.46 -8.27
N TYR A 36 2.33 5.99 -7.24
CA TYR A 36 3.72 5.55 -7.33
C TYR A 36 3.78 4.04 -7.40
N THR A 37 4.55 3.49 -8.34
CA THR A 37 4.93 2.07 -8.32
C THR A 37 6.32 1.93 -7.72
N CYS A 38 6.46 1.09 -6.70
CA CYS A 38 7.69 0.79 -5.98
C CYS A 38 8.02 -0.69 -6.11
N ASP A 39 9.31 -1.02 -6.09
CA ASP A 39 9.77 -2.42 -6.16
C ASP A 39 9.34 -3.26 -4.95
N GLU A 40 9.07 -2.62 -3.81
CA GLU A 40 8.65 -3.28 -2.57
C GLU A 40 7.53 -2.49 -1.88
N TYR A 41 6.73 -3.19 -1.09
CA TYR A 41 5.76 -2.57 -0.17
C TYR A 41 6.48 -1.82 0.95
N ILE A 42 6.01 -0.60 1.24
CA ILE A 42 6.61 0.29 2.23
C ILE A 42 5.63 0.45 3.40
N GLU A 43 6.01 -0.06 4.57
CA GLU A 43 5.30 0.13 5.85
C GLU A 43 6.11 1.07 6.76
N THR A 44 5.86 2.36 6.73
CA THR A 44 6.74 3.34 7.41
C THR A 44 6.04 4.53 8.03
N PHE A 45 4.72 4.59 7.97
CA PHE A 45 4.04 5.83 8.24
C PHE A 45 3.55 5.92 9.68
N GLU A 46 4.18 6.80 10.46
CA GLU A 46 3.83 7.00 11.86
C GLU A 46 2.36 7.47 12.00
N GLY A 47 1.59 6.74 12.81
CA GLY A 47 0.16 7.02 13.03
C GLY A 47 -0.76 6.49 11.93
N ALA A 48 -0.27 5.64 11.01
CA ALA A 48 -1.08 4.97 10.02
C ALA A 48 -1.80 3.72 10.58
N LEU A 49 -2.86 3.31 9.88
CA LEU A 49 -3.61 2.08 10.13
C LEU A 49 -3.18 1.02 9.12
N THR A 50 -2.54 -0.04 9.59
CA THR A 50 -2.21 -1.22 8.77
C THR A 50 -3.25 -2.32 8.94
N PHE A 51 -3.67 -2.94 7.84
CA PHE A 51 -4.53 -4.12 7.80
C PHE A 51 -4.29 -4.97 6.54
N GLU A 52 -4.79 -6.20 6.54
CA GLU A 52 -4.78 -7.09 5.37
C GLU A 52 -6.12 -6.99 4.63
N ASN A 53 -6.08 -6.94 3.30
CA ASN A 53 -7.28 -6.97 2.47
C ASN A 53 -7.80 -8.40 2.27
N GLU A 54 -8.89 -8.56 1.52
CA GLU A 54 -9.53 -9.86 1.25
C GLU A 54 -8.63 -10.85 0.49
N ASN A 55 -7.61 -10.33 -0.21
CA ASN A 55 -6.64 -11.13 -0.96
C ASN A 55 -5.41 -11.51 -0.11
N GLY A 56 -5.32 -11.02 1.13
CA GLY A 56 -4.16 -11.22 2.01
C GLY A 56 -3.03 -10.22 1.81
N ASN A 57 -3.22 -9.19 0.99
CA ASN A 57 -2.21 -8.16 0.75
C ASN A 57 -2.24 -7.09 1.84
N GLN A 58 -1.08 -6.56 2.20
CA GLN A 58 -0.97 -5.48 3.17
C GLN A 58 -1.44 -4.14 2.62
N VAL A 59 -2.19 -3.41 3.44
CA VAL A 59 -2.67 -2.06 3.18
C VAL A 59 -2.36 -1.19 4.40
N GLU A 60 -1.68 -0.07 4.18
CA GLU A 60 -1.41 0.94 5.20
C GLU A 60 -2.07 2.26 4.79
N ILE A 61 -2.97 2.78 5.62
CA ILE A 61 -3.64 4.06 5.40
C ILE A 61 -3.08 5.09 6.38
N GLY A 62 -2.43 6.13 5.87
CA GLY A 62 -2.10 7.32 6.64
C GLY A 62 -2.82 8.55 6.10
N GLY A 63 -2.62 9.69 6.76
CA GLY A 63 -3.48 10.87 6.57
C GLY A 63 -3.63 11.34 5.12
N THR A 64 -2.57 11.27 4.31
CA THR A 64 -2.57 11.71 2.90
C THR A 64 -2.14 10.63 1.92
N PHE A 65 -1.88 9.41 2.39
CA PHE A 65 -1.39 8.34 1.52
C PHE A 65 -2.01 6.99 1.90
N ILE A 66 -2.08 6.11 0.91
CA ILE A 66 -2.40 4.70 1.08
C ILE A 66 -1.25 3.92 0.44
N SER A 67 -0.57 3.09 1.23
CA SER A 67 0.44 2.14 0.77
C SER A 67 -0.22 0.79 0.56
N LEU A 68 0.04 0.16 -0.58
CA LEU A 68 -0.60 -1.07 -1.02
C LEU A 68 0.46 -2.08 -1.43
N GLU A 69 0.35 -3.30 -0.93
CA GLU A 69 1.01 -4.45 -1.50
C GLU A 69 0.14 -5.02 -2.63
N VAL A 70 0.72 -5.21 -3.80
CA VAL A 70 0.03 -5.70 -5.00
C VAL A 70 0.85 -6.77 -5.70
N ASP A 71 0.20 -7.68 -6.43
CA ASP A 71 0.90 -8.68 -7.24
C ASP A 71 1.64 -8.04 -8.41
N ALA A 72 2.79 -8.58 -8.87
CA ALA A 72 3.52 -8.05 -10.05
C ALA A 72 2.65 -7.86 -11.30
N ASN A 73 1.59 -8.66 -11.45
CA ASN A 73 0.68 -8.60 -12.60
C ASN A 73 -0.47 -7.60 -12.43
N PHE A 74 -0.45 -6.77 -11.39
CA PHE A 74 -1.52 -5.79 -11.13
C PHE A 74 -1.67 -4.79 -12.29
N ARG A 75 -2.90 -4.26 -12.43
CA ARG A 75 -3.18 -3.16 -13.35
C ARG A 75 -3.51 -1.92 -12.55
N MET A 76 -2.89 -0.80 -12.92
CA MET A 76 -3.16 0.49 -12.27
C MET A 76 -4.64 0.90 -12.41
N ASP A 77 -5.29 0.54 -13.53
CA ASP A 77 -6.73 0.75 -13.74
C ASP A 77 -7.60 0.12 -12.65
N ASP A 78 -7.22 -1.06 -12.16
CA ASP A 78 -7.97 -1.79 -11.14
C ASP A 78 -7.89 -1.04 -9.81
N LEU A 79 -6.69 -0.55 -9.45
CA LEU A 79 -6.51 0.31 -8.27
C LEU A 79 -7.29 1.63 -8.37
N ILE A 80 -7.28 2.26 -9.54
CA ILE A 80 -8.03 3.50 -9.79
C ILE A 80 -9.55 3.26 -9.61
N PHE A 81 -10.03 2.09 -10.00
CA PHE A 81 -11.42 1.69 -9.86
C PHE A 81 -11.78 1.34 -8.42
N ASP A 82 -11.03 0.45 -7.79
CA ASP A 82 -11.30 -0.08 -6.44
C ASP A 82 -11.25 1.03 -5.38
N TYR A 83 -10.29 1.94 -5.50
CA TYR A 83 -10.16 3.10 -4.61
C TYR A 83 -10.99 4.31 -5.06
N LYS A 84 -11.82 4.16 -6.10
CA LYS A 84 -12.74 5.20 -6.59
C LYS A 84 -12.06 6.53 -6.89
N LEU A 85 -10.81 6.50 -7.35
CA LEU A 85 -9.99 7.70 -7.48
C LEU A 85 -10.57 8.70 -8.50
N LYS A 86 -11.30 8.20 -9.51
CA LYS A 86 -12.01 9.02 -10.50
C LYS A 86 -13.16 9.84 -9.90
N GLU A 87 -13.68 9.49 -8.73
CA GLU A 87 -14.72 10.26 -8.05
C GLU A 87 -14.19 11.55 -7.41
N SER A 88 -12.87 11.66 -7.21
CA SER A 88 -12.24 12.81 -6.54
C SER A 88 -12.20 14.10 -7.40
N ASN A 89 -12.59 14.04 -8.68
CA ASN A 89 -12.48 15.16 -9.63
C ASN A 89 -11.09 15.81 -9.69
N LEU A 90 -10.04 15.04 -9.39
CA LEU A 90 -8.63 15.45 -9.47
C LEU A 90 -7.94 14.70 -10.61
N PRO A 91 -6.95 15.30 -11.27
CA PRO A 91 -6.11 14.57 -12.21
C PRO A 91 -5.37 13.45 -11.48
N ILE A 92 -5.32 12.28 -12.11
CA ILE A 92 -4.56 11.12 -11.65
C ILE A 92 -3.24 11.11 -12.41
N ILE A 93 -2.12 11.11 -11.70
CA ILE A 93 -0.77 11.14 -12.25
C ILE A 93 -0.04 9.88 -11.84
N GLU A 94 0.27 9.03 -12.81
CA GLU A 94 1.04 7.82 -12.61
C GLU A 94 2.55 8.11 -12.68
N LEU A 95 3.28 7.73 -11.65
CA LEU A 95 4.72 7.91 -11.51
C LEU A 95 5.37 6.54 -11.35
N LYS A 96 6.17 6.19 -12.35
CA LYS A 96 6.95 4.96 -12.38
C LYS A 96 8.31 5.20 -11.74
N ALA A 97 8.47 4.81 -10.48
CA ALA A 97 9.78 4.82 -9.82
C ALA A 97 10.51 3.51 -10.16
N TYR A 98 10.97 3.38 -11.41
CA TYR A 98 11.93 2.33 -11.76
C TYR A 98 13.34 2.86 -11.51
N ALA A 99 14.15 2.08 -10.80
CA ALA A 99 15.60 2.27 -10.78
C ALA A 99 16.25 1.82 -12.11
#